data_AF-A0A6V7KS99-F1
#
_entry.id   AF-A0A6V7KS99-F1
#
_cell.length_a   1.000
_cell.length_b   1.000
_cell.length_c   1.000
_cell.angle_alpha   90.00
_cell.angle_beta   90.00
_cell.angle_gamma   90.00
#
_symmetry.space_group_name_H-M   'P 1'
#
loop_
_entity.id
_entity.type
_entity.pdbx_description
1 polymer ?
#
loop_
_entity_poly.entity_id
_entity_poly.type
_entity_poly.pdbx_seq_one_letter_code
_entity_poly.pdbx_strand_id
1 'polypeptide(L)'
;MADARLNRQKGLVKSQVTRIQTFFNANPQMTSAEAQVRLKKLESLWADFDRIQSEIEENTPGDDVAHQADREEFEGKYYDLAAKAQTAIDRSRAQATGTAQAGQIIQQHNAGGEPNQQIVIHDRRNRPKLPDIKLPEFSGDFTKWLFFKNSFETTIHDDAELTNMQEHQYLIGVLKGEARKVVEGFTISNENYVNA
;
A
#
# COMPACT_ATOMS: atom_id res chain seq x y z
N MET A 1 -33.45 14.19 17.44
CA MET A 1 -32.26 15.00 17.84
C MET A 1 -30.94 14.31 17.46
N ALA A 2 -30.84 12.98 17.53
CA ALA A 2 -29.64 12.24 17.11
C ALA A 2 -29.31 12.43 15.62
N ASP A 3 -30.29 12.35 14.72
CA ASP A 3 -30.06 12.46 13.26
C ASP A 3 -29.51 13.81 12.84
N ALA A 4 -29.96 14.90 13.47
CA ALA A 4 -29.44 16.25 13.20
C ALA A 4 -27.96 16.38 13.61
N ARG A 5 -27.57 15.71 14.70
CA ARG A 5 -26.17 15.66 15.15
C ARG A 5 -25.32 14.82 14.19
N LEU A 6 -25.80 13.64 13.77
CA LEU A 6 -25.08 12.77 12.84
C LEU A 6 -24.90 13.44 11.48
N ASN A 7 -25.94 14.06 10.93
CA ASN A 7 -25.85 14.83 9.69
C ASN A 7 -24.87 16.00 9.80
N ARG A 8 -24.84 16.70 10.94
CA ARG A 8 -23.82 17.74 11.19
C ARG A 8 -22.40 17.14 11.21
N GLN A 9 -22.20 16.00 11.85
CA GLN A 9 -20.89 15.33 11.88
C GLN A 9 -20.47 14.84 10.49
N LYS A 10 -21.38 14.23 9.72
CA LYS A 10 -21.15 13.86 8.31
C LYS A 10 -20.72 15.06 7.48
N GLY A 11 -21.43 16.19 7.62
CA GLY A 11 -21.06 17.45 6.96
C GLY A 11 -19.66 17.94 7.35
N LEU A 12 -19.27 17.82 8.61
CA LEU A 12 -17.91 18.15 9.06
C LEU A 12 -16.86 17.25 8.41
N VAL A 13 -17.09 15.93 8.35
CA VAL A 13 -16.20 14.96 7.69
C VAL A 13 -16.05 15.29 6.20
N LYS A 14 -17.16 15.47 5.48
CA LYS A 14 -17.16 15.91 4.06
C LYS A 14 -16.37 17.22 3.88
N SER A 15 -16.52 18.19 4.79
CA SER A 15 -15.77 19.45 4.72
C SER A 15 -14.25 19.26 4.86
N GLN A 16 -13.79 18.29 5.66
CA GLN A 16 -12.35 18.03 5.81
C GLN A 16 -11.78 17.40 4.54
N VAL A 17 -12.52 16.46 3.94
CA VAL A 17 -12.18 15.87 2.63
C VAL A 17 -12.06 16.96 1.57
N THR A 18 -13.03 17.88 1.50
CA THR A 18 -12.96 19.03 0.59
C THR A 18 -11.72 19.88 0.81
N ARG A 19 -11.32 20.17 2.07
CA ARG A 19 -10.09 20.92 2.34
C ARG A 19 -8.83 20.19 1.85
N ILE A 20 -8.78 18.86 2.00
CA ILE A 20 -7.68 18.05 1.48
C ILE A 20 -7.67 18.09 -0.06
N GLN A 21 -8.84 17.97 -0.69
CA GLN A 21 -8.98 18.10 -2.14
C GLN A 21 -8.51 19.47 -2.65
N THR A 22 -8.93 20.55 -2.01
CA THR A 22 -8.48 21.91 -2.34
C THR A 22 -6.95 22.00 -2.24
N PHE A 23 -6.36 21.45 -1.19
CA PHE A 23 -4.90 21.43 -1.05
C PHE A 23 -4.23 20.65 -2.19
N PHE A 24 -4.68 19.43 -2.52
CA PHE A 24 -4.09 18.65 -3.60
C PHE A 24 -4.22 19.32 -4.96
N ASN A 25 -5.35 19.96 -5.23
CA ASN A 25 -5.56 20.70 -6.48
C ASN A 25 -4.67 21.95 -6.56
N ALA A 26 -4.48 22.66 -5.44
CA ALA A 26 -3.61 23.83 -5.38
C ALA A 26 -2.11 23.47 -5.39
N ASN A 27 -1.74 22.24 -5.04
CA ASN A 27 -0.36 21.80 -4.89
C ASN A 27 -0.06 20.51 -5.69
N PRO A 28 -0.03 20.54 -7.05
CA PRO A 28 0.23 19.35 -7.87
C PRO A 28 1.64 18.73 -7.68
N GLN A 29 2.56 19.50 -7.10
CA GLN A 29 3.94 19.10 -6.79
C GLN A 29 4.16 18.94 -5.27
N MET A 30 3.10 18.61 -4.52
CA MET A 30 3.21 18.32 -3.09
C MET A 30 4.30 17.28 -2.81
N THR A 31 4.95 17.42 -1.67
CA THR A 31 5.98 16.47 -1.24
C THR A 31 5.33 15.13 -0.83
N SER A 32 6.13 14.07 -0.86
CA SER A 32 5.75 12.75 -0.37
C SER A 32 5.28 12.79 1.10
N ALA A 33 5.94 13.60 1.95
CA ALA A 33 5.54 13.76 3.34
C ALA A 33 4.17 14.44 3.48
N GLU A 34 3.89 15.50 2.72
CA GLU A 34 2.58 16.16 2.72
C GLU A 34 1.45 15.26 2.22
N ALA A 35 1.75 14.43 1.22
CA ALA A 35 0.84 13.42 0.71
C ALA A 35 0.57 12.32 1.76
N GLN A 36 1.60 11.78 2.41
CA GLN A 36 1.47 10.76 3.45
C GLN A 36 0.61 11.22 4.63
N VAL A 37 0.86 12.42 5.17
CA VAL A 37 0.09 12.95 6.29
C VAL A 37 -1.40 13.09 5.94
N ARG A 38 -1.69 13.51 4.70
CA ARG A 38 -3.07 13.67 4.23
C ARG A 38 -3.73 12.35 3.87
N LEU A 39 -3.00 11.37 3.34
CA LEU A 39 -3.49 10.01 3.12
C LEU A 39 -3.94 9.37 4.44
N LYS A 40 -3.10 9.42 5.46
CA LYS A 40 -3.47 8.94 6.81
C LYS A 40 -4.70 9.65 7.36
N LYS A 41 -4.85 10.96 7.09
CA LYS A 41 -6.05 11.69 7.50
C LYS A 41 -7.28 11.27 6.69
N LEU A 42 -7.15 11.03 5.39
CA LEU A 42 -8.23 10.51 4.54
C LEU A 42 -8.71 9.14 5.03
N GLU A 43 -7.81 8.22 5.38
CA GLU A 43 -8.16 6.90 5.95
C GLU A 43 -8.97 7.04 7.26
N SER A 44 -8.57 7.96 8.14
CA SER A 44 -9.34 8.27 9.35
C SER A 44 -10.73 8.86 9.03
N LEU A 45 -10.82 9.74 8.02
CA LEU A 45 -12.09 10.34 7.61
C LEU A 45 -13.03 9.33 6.95
N TRP A 46 -12.48 8.34 6.24
CA TRP A 46 -13.23 7.21 5.71
C TRP A 46 -13.90 6.43 6.83
N ALA A 47 -13.12 6.01 7.84
CA ALA A 47 -13.67 5.27 8.99
C ALA A 47 -14.73 6.08 9.75
N ASP A 48 -14.51 7.38 9.94
CA ASP A 48 -15.48 8.27 10.56
C ASP A 48 -16.77 8.38 9.72
N PHE A 49 -16.64 8.54 8.40
CA PHE A 49 -17.79 8.62 7.50
C PHE A 49 -18.59 7.32 7.50
N ASP A 50 -17.94 6.17 7.32
CA ASP A 50 -18.61 4.87 7.26
C ASP A 50 -19.39 4.57 8.54
N ARG A 51 -18.80 4.85 9.70
CA ARG A 51 -19.48 4.72 10.99
C ARG A 51 -20.70 5.63 11.09
N ILE A 52 -20.55 6.92 10.75
CA ILE A 52 -21.65 7.90 10.85
C ILE A 52 -22.75 7.58 9.85
N GLN A 53 -22.41 7.22 8.63
CA GLN A 53 -23.36 6.95 7.55
C GLN A 53 -24.14 5.67 7.83
N SER A 54 -23.49 4.63 8.35
CA SER A 54 -24.18 3.40 8.80
C SER A 54 -25.16 3.68 9.95
N GLU A 55 -24.79 4.54 10.91
CA GLU A 55 -25.69 4.96 11.99
C GLU A 55 -26.88 5.79 11.46
N ILE A 56 -26.70 6.60 10.41
CA ILE A 56 -27.80 7.32 9.76
C ILE A 56 -28.74 6.33 9.05
N GLU A 57 -28.20 5.38 8.30
CA GLU A 57 -28.96 4.36 7.58
C GLU A 57 -29.84 3.54 8.53
N GLU A 58 -29.31 3.15 9.68
CA GLU A 58 -30.07 2.44 10.71
C GLU A 58 -31.22 3.29 11.28
N ASN A 59 -30.99 4.59 11.48
CA ASN A 59 -32.00 5.51 12.03
C ASN A 59 -33.03 5.99 10.99
N THR A 60 -32.73 5.85 9.69
CA THR A 60 -33.60 6.28 8.59
C THR A 60 -33.81 5.15 7.57
N PRO A 61 -34.48 4.06 8.00
CA PRO A 61 -34.75 2.93 7.11
C PRO A 61 -35.71 3.33 5.98
N GLY A 62 -35.36 2.98 4.74
CA GLY A 62 -36.18 3.24 3.54
C GLY A 62 -35.71 4.39 2.64
N ASP A 63 -34.69 5.15 3.04
CA ASP A 63 -34.05 6.21 2.24
C ASP A 63 -32.86 5.68 1.39
N ASP A 64 -32.94 4.43 0.93
CA ASP A 64 -31.82 3.67 0.34
C ASP A 64 -31.15 4.40 -0.84
N VAL A 65 -31.92 5.11 -1.67
CA VAL A 65 -31.40 5.87 -2.81
C VAL A 65 -30.51 7.03 -2.34
N ALA A 66 -30.93 7.75 -1.30
CA ALA A 66 -30.16 8.87 -0.76
C ALA A 66 -28.90 8.37 -0.04
N HIS A 67 -29.01 7.28 0.72
CA HIS A 67 -27.89 6.64 1.41
C HIS A 67 -26.81 6.18 0.43
N GLN A 68 -27.23 5.48 -0.62
CA GLN A 68 -26.31 5.02 -1.66
C GLN A 68 -25.62 6.20 -2.37
N ALA A 69 -26.38 7.25 -2.72
CA ALA A 69 -25.81 8.44 -3.34
C ALA A 69 -24.77 9.14 -2.44
N ASP A 70 -25.04 9.21 -1.13
CA ASP A 70 -24.11 9.80 -0.17
C ASP A 70 -22.80 9.00 -0.05
N ARG A 71 -22.90 7.66 -0.08
CA ARG A 71 -21.74 6.77 -0.09
C ARG A 71 -20.94 6.94 -1.38
N GLU A 72 -21.58 6.79 -2.54
CA GLU A 72 -20.91 6.91 -3.85
C GLU A 72 -20.17 8.26 -4.00
N GLU A 73 -20.79 9.37 -3.59
CA GLU A 73 -20.17 10.69 -3.65
C GLU A 73 -18.91 10.78 -2.77
N PHE A 74 -18.97 10.23 -1.55
CA PHE A 74 -17.84 10.25 -0.63
C PHE A 74 -16.72 9.32 -1.09
N GLU A 75 -17.08 8.11 -1.52
CA GLU A 75 -16.16 7.07 -1.96
C GLU A 75 -15.36 7.52 -3.18
N GLY A 76 -16.03 8.07 -4.20
CA GLY A 76 -15.37 8.60 -5.39
C GLY A 76 -14.32 9.66 -5.03
N LYS A 77 -14.68 10.61 -4.16
CA LYS A 77 -13.73 11.63 -3.67
C LYS A 77 -12.57 11.03 -2.89
N TYR A 78 -12.83 10.04 -2.03
CA TYR A 78 -11.79 9.38 -1.27
C TYR A 78 -10.77 8.69 -2.20
N TYR A 79 -11.25 7.86 -3.13
CA TYR A 79 -10.37 7.10 -4.02
C TYR A 79 -9.54 8.02 -4.92
N ASP A 80 -10.14 9.07 -5.48
CA ASP A 80 -9.42 10.07 -6.27
C ASP A 80 -8.28 10.73 -5.49
N LEU A 81 -8.55 11.11 -4.24
CA LEU A 81 -7.56 11.78 -3.40
C LEU A 81 -6.49 10.81 -2.90
N ALA A 82 -6.86 9.59 -2.53
CA ALA A 82 -5.92 8.56 -2.12
C ALA A 82 -4.96 8.21 -3.27
N ALA A 83 -5.48 8.04 -4.49
CA ALA A 83 -4.66 7.79 -5.68
C ALA A 83 -3.70 8.96 -5.98
N LYS A 84 -4.16 10.22 -5.85
CA LYS A 84 -3.31 11.41 -5.99
C LYS A 84 -2.19 11.44 -4.95
N ALA A 85 -2.51 11.13 -3.69
CA ALA A 85 -1.53 11.08 -2.62
C ALA A 85 -0.50 9.96 -2.88
N GLN A 86 -0.96 8.76 -3.24
CA GLN A 86 -0.11 7.62 -3.54
C GLN A 86 0.83 7.90 -4.73
N THR A 87 0.32 8.51 -5.79
CA THR A 87 1.13 8.93 -6.94
C THR A 87 2.25 9.90 -6.55
N ALA A 88 1.97 10.86 -5.65
CA ALA A 88 2.99 11.79 -5.16
C ALA A 88 4.07 11.08 -4.31
N ILE A 89 3.66 10.07 -3.55
CA ILE A 89 4.58 9.23 -2.76
C ILE A 89 5.48 8.40 -3.68
N ASP A 90 4.91 7.74 -4.68
CA ASP A 90 5.65 6.85 -5.58
C ASP A 90 6.60 7.64 -6.50
N ARG A 91 6.19 8.84 -6.94
CA ARG A 91 7.08 9.75 -7.67
C ARG A 91 8.36 10.07 -6.88
N SER A 92 8.25 10.29 -5.58
CA SER A 92 9.42 10.58 -4.74
C SER A 92 10.36 9.37 -4.59
N ARG A 93 9.81 8.16 -4.53
CA ARG A 93 10.58 6.91 -4.47
C ARG A 93 11.34 6.66 -5.77
N ALA A 94 10.68 6.87 -6.92
CA ALA A 94 11.32 6.73 -8.23
C ALA A 94 12.48 7.73 -8.42
N GLN A 95 12.34 8.97 -7.93
CA GLN A 95 13.41 9.97 -7.98
C GLN A 95 14.61 9.63 -7.09
N ALA A 96 14.38 8.98 -5.94
CA ALA A 96 15.46 8.50 -5.08
C ALA A 96 16.25 7.34 -5.70
N THR A 97 15.59 6.44 -6.45
CA THR A 97 16.26 5.30 -7.11
C THR A 97 17.01 5.71 -8.38
N GLY A 98 16.47 6.66 -9.17
CA GLY A 98 17.09 7.12 -10.41
C GLY A 98 18.39 7.92 -10.22
N THR A 99 18.60 8.55 -9.06
CA THR A 99 19.83 9.29 -8.75
C THR A 99 20.99 8.37 -8.30
N ALA A 100 20.71 7.16 -7.81
CA ALA A 100 21.73 6.20 -7.40
C ALA A 100 22.48 5.55 -8.57
N GLN A 101 21.89 5.50 -9.77
CA GLN A 101 22.51 4.86 -10.96
C GLN A 101 23.39 5.81 -11.78
N ALA A 102 23.16 7.13 -11.72
CA ALA A 102 23.94 8.11 -12.49
C ALA A 102 25.34 8.40 -11.90
N GLY A 103 25.60 8.02 -10.65
CA GLY A 103 26.86 8.30 -9.95
C GLY A 103 28.01 7.32 -10.19
N GLN A 104 27.80 6.22 -10.92
CA GLN A 104 28.81 5.15 -11.06
C GLN A 104 29.61 5.15 -12.39
N ILE A 105 29.47 6.15 -13.27
CA ILE A 105 30.02 6.08 -14.65
C ILE A 105 31.34 6.84 -14.86
N ILE A 106 31.98 7.42 -13.83
CA ILE A 106 33.26 8.14 -14.02
C ILE A 106 34.34 7.64 -13.05
N GLN A 107 34.92 6.48 -13.35
CA GLN A 107 36.36 6.24 -13.20
C GLN A 107 36.74 4.86 -13.74
N GLN A 108 37.35 4.82 -14.93
CA GLN A 108 38.35 3.81 -15.27
C GLN A 108 39.23 4.31 -16.42
N HIS A 109 40.46 4.72 -16.06
CA HIS A 109 41.58 4.87 -16.99
C HIS A 109 42.44 3.59 -16.95
N ASN A 110 42.78 3.10 -18.15
CA ASN A 110 43.90 2.27 -18.60
C ASN A 110 44.78 1.47 -17.62
N ALA A 111 44.96 0.17 -17.91
CA ALA A 111 46.23 -0.39 -18.42
C ALA A 111 46.03 -1.87 -18.84
N GLY A 112 46.66 -2.28 -19.95
CA GLY A 112 46.50 -3.59 -20.58
C GLY A 112 47.34 -4.74 -20.01
N GLY A 113 46.99 -5.97 -20.43
CA GLY A 113 47.71 -7.22 -20.17
C GLY A 113 46.79 -8.44 -20.38
N GLU A 114 47.27 -9.39 -21.18
CA GLU A 114 46.63 -10.60 -21.75
C GLU A 114 46.08 -11.66 -20.74
N PRO A 115 45.30 -12.67 -21.20
CA PRO A 115 44.21 -13.28 -20.45
C PRO A 115 44.63 -14.51 -19.64
N ASN A 116 44.14 -14.64 -18.41
CA ASN A 116 44.16 -15.92 -17.71
C ASN A 116 42.82 -16.20 -17.02
N GLN A 117 42.22 -17.33 -17.37
CA GLN A 117 40.97 -17.83 -16.84
C GLN A 117 41.15 -18.19 -15.36
N GLN A 118 40.53 -17.41 -14.47
CA GLN A 118 40.32 -17.83 -13.09
C GLN A 118 38.88 -17.50 -12.68
N ILE A 119 38.16 -18.55 -12.30
CA ILE A 119 36.80 -18.54 -11.79
C ILE A 119 36.81 -17.78 -10.48
N VAL A 120 36.43 -16.50 -10.52
CA VAL A 120 36.27 -15.69 -9.32
C VAL A 120 34.87 -15.96 -8.77
N ILE A 121 34.84 -16.80 -7.73
CA ILE A 121 33.71 -16.97 -6.84
C ILE A 121 33.34 -15.56 -6.36
N HIS A 122 32.15 -15.10 -6.74
CA HIS A 122 31.65 -13.80 -6.31
C HIS A 122 31.43 -13.87 -4.80
N ASP A 123 32.38 -13.30 -4.07
CA ASP A 123 32.22 -12.91 -2.68
C ASP A 123 30.92 -12.08 -2.60
N ARG A 124 29.93 -12.63 -1.90
CA ARG A 124 28.60 -12.07 -1.71
C ARG A 124 28.76 -10.82 -0.86
N ARG A 125 29.06 -9.71 -1.55
CA ARG A 125 29.18 -8.36 -1.02
C ARG A 125 27.99 -8.07 -0.11
N ASN A 126 28.25 -8.14 1.19
CA ASN A 126 27.91 -7.14 2.18
C ASN A 126 26.77 -6.20 1.78
N ARG A 127 25.53 -6.72 1.70
CA ARG A 127 24.34 -5.86 1.76
C ARG A 127 24.26 -5.35 3.19
N PRO A 128 23.99 -4.05 3.43
CA PRO A 128 23.61 -3.60 4.76
C PRO A 128 22.43 -4.48 5.21
N LYS A 129 22.62 -5.25 6.29
CA LYS A 129 21.53 -6.00 6.91
C LYS A 129 20.51 -4.97 7.39
N LEU A 130 19.49 -4.75 6.57
CA LEU A 130 18.31 -4.00 6.95
C LEU A 130 17.75 -4.65 8.22
N PRO A 131 17.26 -3.86 9.19
CA PRO A 131 16.55 -4.41 10.34
C PRO A 131 15.47 -5.35 9.82
N ASP A 132 15.39 -6.55 10.38
CA ASP A 132 14.43 -7.59 9.99
C ASP A 132 13.02 -6.99 9.91
N ILE A 133 12.55 -6.68 8.70
CA ILE A 133 11.23 -6.07 8.49
C ILE A 133 10.25 -7.19 8.80
N LYS A 134 9.68 -7.17 10.02
CA LYS A 134 8.59 -8.06 10.37
C LYS A 134 7.42 -7.71 9.44
N LEU A 135 7.23 -8.54 8.42
CA LEU A 135 6.04 -8.51 7.58
C LEU A 135 4.80 -8.49 8.47
N PRO A 136 3.78 -7.69 8.12
CA PRO A 136 2.55 -7.64 8.89
C PRO A 136 1.90 -9.02 8.89
N GLU A 137 1.62 -9.54 10.09
CA GLU A 137 0.88 -10.79 10.22
C GLU A 137 -0.58 -10.59 9.78
N PHE A 138 -1.15 -11.56 9.07
CA PHE A 138 -2.53 -11.51 8.60
C PHE A 138 -3.35 -12.66 9.14
N SER A 139 -4.43 -12.33 9.86
CA SER A 139 -5.28 -13.30 10.54
C SER A 139 -6.59 -13.64 9.81
N GLY A 140 -6.89 -12.97 8.69
CA GLY A 140 -8.19 -13.05 7.99
C GLY A 140 -9.06 -11.80 8.12
N ASP A 141 -8.54 -10.73 8.72
CA ASP A 141 -9.26 -9.45 8.85
C ASP A 141 -9.33 -8.72 7.50
N PHE A 142 -10.50 -8.72 6.87
CA PHE A 142 -10.71 -8.14 5.53
C PHE A 142 -10.29 -6.67 5.45
N THR A 143 -10.41 -5.90 6.54
CA THR A 143 -9.99 -4.48 6.57
C THR A 143 -8.48 -4.29 6.43
N LYS A 144 -7.70 -5.33 6.79
CA LYS A 144 -6.23 -5.36 6.69
C LYS A 144 -5.74 -6.09 5.46
N TRP A 145 -6.63 -6.70 4.68
CA TRP A 145 -6.27 -7.48 3.50
C TRP A 145 -5.51 -6.64 2.48
N LEU A 146 -6.00 -5.44 2.15
CA LEU A 146 -5.35 -4.58 1.16
C LEU A 146 -3.96 -4.13 1.61
N PHE A 147 -3.80 -3.81 2.90
CA PHE A 147 -2.50 -3.45 3.47
C PHE A 147 -1.53 -4.63 3.47
N PHE A 148 -2.00 -5.81 3.90
CA PHE A 148 -1.23 -7.04 3.88
C PHE A 148 -0.79 -7.41 2.46
N LYS A 149 -1.73 -7.41 1.50
CA LYS A 149 -1.48 -7.71 0.09
C LYS A 149 -0.44 -6.76 -0.50
N ASN A 150 -0.62 -5.44 -0.37
CA ASN A 150 0.33 -4.47 -0.90
C ASN A 150 1.71 -4.60 -0.24
N SER A 151 1.76 -4.87 1.07
CA SER A 151 3.03 -5.07 1.79
C SER A 151 3.72 -6.37 1.36
N PHE A 152 2.97 -7.44 1.12
CA PHE A 152 3.48 -8.72 0.68
C PHE A 152 3.99 -8.64 -0.77
N GLU A 153 3.22 -8.02 -1.66
CA GLU A 153 3.60 -7.84 -3.07
C GLU A 153 4.91 -7.04 -3.19
N THR A 154 4.97 -5.87 -2.55
CA THR A 154 6.14 -4.98 -2.65
C THR A 154 7.40 -5.49 -1.96
N THR A 155 7.27 -6.39 -0.99
CA THR A 155 8.41 -6.88 -0.18
C THR A 155 8.87 -8.28 -0.60
N ILE A 156 7.97 -9.11 -1.12
CA ILE A 156 8.22 -10.54 -1.39
C ILE A 156 7.92 -10.91 -2.84
N HIS A 157 6.78 -10.48 -3.42
CA HIS A 157 6.40 -10.86 -4.80
C HIS A 157 7.27 -10.17 -5.87
N ASP A 158 7.62 -8.91 -5.64
CA ASP A 158 8.45 -8.12 -6.57
C ASP A 158 9.97 -8.39 -6.41
N ASP A 159 10.37 -9.29 -5.50
CA ASP A 159 11.76 -9.67 -5.29
C ASP A 159 12.20 -10.78 -6.26
N ALA A 160 12.90 -10.38 -7.32
CA ALA A 160 13.44 -11.29 -8.34
C ALA A 160 14.49 -12.29 -7.83
N GLU A 161 14.95 -12.17 -6.58
CA GLU A 161 15.90 -13.10 -5.95
C GLU A 161 15.21 -14.22 -5.15
N LEU A 162 13.89 -14.14 -4.93
CA LEU A 162 13.11 -15.18 -4.25
C LEU A 162 12.53 -16.18 -5.25
N THR A 163 12.67 -17.47 -4.94
CA THR A 163 11.94 -18.51 -5.66
C THR A 163 10.48 -18.55 -5.21
N ASN A 164 9.58 -18.98 -6.10
CA ASN A 164 8.16 -19.17 -5.78
C ASN A 164 7.94 -20.01 -4.49
N MET A 165 8.83 -20.98 -4.24
CA MET A 165 8.80 -21.79 -3.02
C MET A 165 9.14 -20.98 -1.77
N GLN A 166 10.11 -20.08 -1.84
CA GLN A 166 10.48 -19.20 -0.73
C GLN A 166 9.39 -18.16 -0.48
N GLU A 167 8.82 -17.57 -1.53
CA GLU A 167 7.66 -16.66 -1.43
C GLU A 167 6.49 -17.33 -0.71
N HIS A 168 6.18 -18.58 -1.07
CA HIS A 168 5.12 -19.35 -0.39
C HIS A 168 5.44 -19.65 1.09
N GLN A 169 6.68 -20.01 1.41
CA GLN A 169 7.11 -20.20 2.79
C GLN A 169 6.97 -18.92 3.61
N TYR A 170 7.28 -17.76 3.03
CA TYR A 170 7.06 -16.47 3.65
C TYR A 170 5.58 -16.19 3.86
N LEU A 171 4.73 -16.44 2.86
CA LEU A 171 3.28 -16.28 2.95
C LEU A 171 2.71 -17.09 4.13
N ILE A 172 3.04 -18.38 4.22
CA ILE A 172 2.57 -19.22 5.34
C ILE A 172 3.07 -18.71 6.70
N GLY A 173 4.31 -18.20 6.77
CA GLY A 173 4.92 -17.70 8.00
C GLY A 173 4.19 -16.50 8.61
N VAL A 174 3.63 -15.64 7.75
CA VAL A 174 2.95 -14.39 8.15
C VAL A 174 1.45 -14.56 8.34
N LEU A 175 0.87 -15.64 7.83
CA LEU A 175 -0.54 -15.96 8.06
C LEU A 175 -0.76 -16.53 9.48
N LYS A 176 -1.86 -16.10 10.12
CA LYS A 176 -2.33 -16.55 11.44
C LYS A 176 -3.84 -16.84 11.39
N GLY A 177 -4.37 -17.39 12.47
CA GLY A 177 -5.82 -17.48 12.68
C GLY A 177 -6.56 -18.24 11.57
N GLU A 178 -7.66 -17.65 11.09
CA GLU A 178 -8.50 -18.26 10.05
C GLU A 178 -7.83 -18.25 8.68
N ALA A 179 -7.11 -17.19 8.33
CA ALA A 179 -6.40 -17.11 7.05
C ALA A 179 -5.35 -18.23 6.90
N ARG A 180 -4.65 -18.57 7.98
CA ARG A 180 -3.72 -19.71 7.97
C ARG A 180 -4.43 -21.05 7.77
N LYS A 181 -5.56 -21.27 8.44
CA LYS A 181 -6.33 -22.52 8.32
C LYS A 181 -6.88 -22.73 6.91
N VAL A 182 -7.29 -21.64 6.25
CA VAL A 182 -7.74 -21.69 4.85
C VAL A 182 -6.59 -22.14 3.95
N VAL A 183 -5.40 -21.55 4.11
CA VAL A 183 -4.22 -21.87 3.27
C VAL A 183 -3.62 -23.24 3.58
N GLU A 184 -3.68 -23.72 4.83
CA GLU A 184 -3.26 -25.09 5.20
C GLU A 184 -4.09 -26.20 4.50
N GLY A 185 -5.31 -25.88 4.04
CA GLY A 185 -6.15 -26.78 3.25
C GLY A 185 -5.77 -26.89 1.77
N PHE A 186 -4.88 -26.03 1.26
CA PHE A 186 -4.45 -26.03 -0.14
C PHE A 186 -3.00 -26.53 -0.24
N THR A 187 -2.80 -27.75 -0.74
CA THR A 187 -1.50 -28.17 -1.28
C THR A 187 -1.26 -27.45 -2.61
N ILE A 188 -0.49 -26.36 -2.59
CA ILE A 188 -0.08 -25.66 -3.80
C ILE A 188 1.31 -26.14 -4.19
N SER A 189 1.38 -26.94 -5.26
CA SER A 189 2.61 -27.24 -5.97
C SER A 189 2.99 -26.07 -6.89
N ASN A 190 4.25 -26.06 -7.36
CA ASN A 190 4.87 -25.04 -8.21
C ASN A 190 4.08 -24.67 -9.48
N GLU A 191 3.03 -25.43 -9.82
CA GLU A 191 2.19 -25.25 -11.01
C GLU A 191 0.96 -24.34 -10.79
N ASN A 192 0.59 -24.00 -9.55
CA ASN A 192 -0.68 -23.32 -9.27
C ASN A 192 -0.59 -21.83 -8.87
N TYR A 193 0.59 -21.24 -8.75
CA TYR A 193 0.72 -19.83 -8.31
C TYR A 193 0.32 -18.80 -9.39
N VAL A 194 0.28 -19.20 -10.67
CA VAL A 194 0.01 -18.28 -11.79
C VAL A 194 -1.49 -17.98 -11.97
N ASN A 195 -2.39 -18.71 -11.32
CA ASN A 195 -3.84 -18.59 -11.52
C ASN A 195 -4.67 -18.48 -10.21
N ALA A 196 -4.05 -18.10 -9.08
CA ALA A 196 -4.74 -17.92 -7.80
C ALA A 196 -4.94 -16.44 -7.45
#